data_AF-T2IEF8-F1
#
_entry.id   AF-T2IEF8-F1
#
_cell.length_a   1.000
_cell.length_b   1.000
_cell.length_c   1.000
_cell.angle_alpha   90.00
_cell.angle_beta   90.00
_cell.angle_gamma   90.00
#
_symmetry.space_group_name_H-M   'P 1'
#
loop_
_entity.id
_entity.type
_entity.pdbx_description
1 polymer ?
#
loop_
_entity_poly.entity_id
_entity_poly.type
_entity_poly.pdbx_seq_one_letter_code
_entity_poly.pdbx_strand_id
1 'polypeptide(L)'
;MRNISSRIKHIFVMVDEITGDENGVNLLHEISKFFRQFTEEYGFNYKIIVADASIVNPDVINQHFSSTVSEPNKIFFRQNFSKNLPLSIENFTFKKKPVTIINSNDYPAKILKITYKLFIESIEFHEELYLQKNKPLKEAVQKQIIKDIKYILKNNPSEQIIVYIQDKEKLAELITQIKRFRKFEGKKTV
;
A
#
# COMPACT_ATOMS: atom_id res chain seq x y z
N MET A 1 -24.75 29.24 9.79
CA MET A 1 -23.79 28.72 8.80
C MET A 1 -23.65 29.58 7.54
N ARG A 2 -24.71 30.16 6.94
CA ARG A 2 -24.57 31.03 5.74
C ARG A 2 -23.70 32.29 5.94
N ASN A 3 -23.76 32.91 7.12
CA ASN A 3 -22.85 34.03 7.46
C ASN A 3 -21.39 33.59 7.61
N ILE A 4 -21.14 32.29 7.81
CA ILE A 4 -19.79 31.74 7.86
C ILE A 4 -19.33 31.44 6.45
N SER A 5 -20.16 30.84 5.59
CA SER A 5 -19.80 30.55 4.20
C SER A 5 -19.58 31.81 3.35
N SER A 6 -20.17 32.95 3.71
CA SER A 6 -19.86 34.24 3.07
C SER A 6 -18.45 34.75 3.38
N ARG A 7 -17.87 34.35 4.51
CA ARG A 7 -16.51 34.73 4.94
C ARG A 7 -15.47 33.65 4.64
N ILE A 8 -15.85 32.39 4.82
CA ILE A 8 -15.01 31.19 4.64
C ILE A 8 -15.74 30.32 3.63
N LYS A 9 -15.55 30.62 2.35
CA LYS A 9 -16.27 29.94 1.28
C LYS A 9 -15.69 28.58 0.92
N HIS A 10 -14.37 28.43 1.06
CA HIS A 10 -13.65 27.26 0.55
C HIS A 10 -13.16 26.37 1.68
N ILE A 11 -13.42 25.06 1.55
CA ILE A 11 -12.98 24.03 2.49
C ILE A 11 -12.12 23.02 1.72
N PHE A 12 -10.92 22.78 2.22
CA PHE A 12 -10.04 21.74 1.68
C PHE A 12 -9.92 20.63 2.71
N VAL A 13 -10.16 19.40 2.27
CA VAL A 13 -10.03 18.21 3.10
C VAL A 13 -8.94 17.37 2.48
N MET A 14 -7.85 17.18 3.21
CA MET A 14 -6.71 16.38 2.77
C MET A 14 -6.77 15.04 3.51
N VAL A 15 -6.78 13.95 2.76
CA VAL A 15 -6.78 12.59 3.30
C VAL A 15 -5.51 11.91 2.79
N ASP A 16 -4.67 11.49 3.72
CA ASP A 16 -3.46 10.70 3.45
C ASP A 16 -3.74 9.22 3.73
N GLU A 17 -3.03 8.33 3.03
CA GLU A 17 -3.12 6.86 3.17
C GLU A 17 -4.55 6.30 3.21
N ILE A 18 -5.21 6.28 2.06
CA ILE A 18 -6.59 5.82 1.99
C ILE A 18 -6.71 4.35 1.57
N THR A 19 -5.58 3.76 1.16
CA THR A 19 -5.44 2.34 0.83
C THR A 19 -4.73 1.55 1.92
N GLY A 20 -4.87 0.23 1.87
CA GLY A 20 -4.21 -0.70 2.79
C GLY A 20 -5.09 -1.18 3.95
N ASP A 21 -6.23 -0.55 4.19
CA ASP A 21 -7.27 -1.01 5.14
C ASP A 21 -8.68 -0.69 4.60
N GLU A 22 -9.66 -1.52 4.97
CA GLU A 22 -11.07 -1.42 4.53
C GLU A 22 -11.71 -0.08 4.93
N ASN A 23 -11.16 0.55 5.98
CA ASN A 23 -11.67 1.77 6.58
C ASN A 23 -11.44 3.03 5.73
N GLY A 24 -10.41 3.07 4.89
CA GLY A 24 -10.05 4.27 4.12
C GLY A 24 -11.12 4.66 3.08
N VAL A 25 -11.68 3.67 2.39
CA VAL A 25 -12.77 3.88 1.42
C VAL A 25 -14.03 4.38 2.11
N ASN A 26 -14.34 3.83 3.29
CA ASN A 26 -15.49 4.25 4.08
C ASN A 26 -15.33 5.70 4.59
N LEU A 27 -14.12 6.05 5.06
CA LEU A 27 -13.79 7.43 5.47
C LEU A 27 -14.01 8.41 4.32
N LEU A 28 -13.55 8.10 3.10
CA LEU A 28 -13.79 8.96 1.93
C LEU A 28 -15.28 9.16 1.66
N HIS A 29 -16.05 8.07 1.78
CA HIS A 29 -17.48 8.09 1.56
C HIS A 29 -18.20 9.00 2.55
N GLU A 30 -17.91 8.83 3.85
CA GLU A 30 -18.54 9.60 4.91
C GLU A 30 -18.10 11.07 4.89
N ILE A 31 -16.82 11.38 4.59
CA ILE A 31 -16.36 12.75 4.37
C ILE A 31 -17.13 13.38 3.21
N SER A 32 -17.21 12.70 2.07
CA SER A 32 -17.92 13.24 0.90
C SER A 32 -19.41 13.47 1.18
N LYS A 33 -20.05 12.58 1.94
CA LYS A 33 -21.46 12.72 2.35
C LYS A 33 -21.64 13.87 3.33
N PHE A 34 -20.76 13.98 4.32
CA PHE A 34 -20.76 15.04 5.32
C PHE A 34 -20.59 16.42 4.70
N PHE A 35 -19.70 16.61 3.72
CA PHE A 35 -19.50 17.94 3.10
C PHE A 35 -20.55 18.30 2.04
N ARG A 36 -21.25 17.31 1.49
CA ARG A 36 -22.34 17.55 0.53
C ARG A 36 -23.46 18.39 1.14
N GLN A 37 -23.92 18.06 2.35
CA GLN A 37 -24.96 18.83 3.05
C GLN A 37 -24.56 20.30 3.27
N PHE A 38 -23.28 20.59 3.58
CA PHE A 38 -22.83 21.97 3.79
C PHE A 38 -22.80 22.79 2.50
N THR A 39 -22.58 22.13 1.36
CA THR A 39 -22.62 22.77 0.05
C THR A 39 -24.06 23.12 -0.31
N GLU A 40 -24.96 22.15 -0.23
CA GLU A 40 -26.36 22.27 -0.64
C GLU A 40 -27.14 23.25 0.26
N GLU A 41 -26.90 23.23 1.57
CA GLU A 41 -27.67 24.01 2.54
C GLU A 41 -27.11 25.43 2.78
N TYR A 42 -25.78 25.55 2.76
CA TYR A 42 -25.09 26.76 3.21
C TYR A 42 -24.17 27.41 2.18
N GLY A 43 -23.90 26.78 1.04
CA GLY A 43 -23.11 27.38 -0.06
C GLY A 43 -21.59 27.34 0.13
N PHE A 44 -21.06 26.42 0.94
CA PHE A 44 -19.62 26.16 0.99
C PHE A 44 -19.14 25.44 -0.28
N ASN A 45 -17.93 25.74 -0.71
CA ASN A 45 -17.21 25.04 -1.78
C ASN A 45 -16.17 24.11 -1.16
N TYR A 46 -16.34 22.80 -1.28
CA TYR A 46 -15.36 21.85 -0.78
C TYR A 46 -14.56 21.18 -1.90
N LYS A 47 -13.29 20.87 -1.59
CA LYS A 47 -12.43 19.99 -2.39
C LYS A 47 -11.82 18.95 -1.47
N ILE A 48 -11.94 17.68 -1.87
CA ILE A 48 -11.26 16.57 -1.21
C ILE A 48 -10.01 16.26 -2.03
N ILE A 49 -8.86 16.26 -1.37
CA ILE A 49 -7.57 15.91 -1.93
C ILE A 49 -7.18 14.59 -1.26
N VAL A 50 -6.98 13.56 -2.06
CA VAL A 50 -6.55 12.25 -1.60
C VAL A 50 -5.11 12.06 -2.04
N ALA A 51 -4.22 11.84 -1.08
CA ALA A 51 -2.83 11.49 -1.31
C ALA A 51 -2.65 10.00 -1.04
N ASP A 52 -2.29 9.24 -2.06
CA ASP A 52 -1.98 7.82 -1.91
C ASP A 52 -0.96 7.38 -2.95
N ALA A 53 0.14 6.77 -2.50
CA ALA A 53 1.21 6.31 -3.36
C ALA A 53 0.81 5.12 -4.26
N SER A 54 -0.24 4.37 -3.89
CA SER A 54 -0.65 3.16 -4.57
C SER A 54 -1.73 3.39 -5.64
N ILE A 55 -2.38 4.56 -5.65
CA ILE A 55 -3.49 4.87 -6.55
C ILE A 55 -3.19 6.10 -7.40
N VAL A 56 -2.69 5.85 -8.61
CA VAL A 56 -2.41 6.90 -9.61
C VAL A 56 -3.13 6.67 -10.93
N ASN A 57 -4.00 5.66 -11.02
CA ASN A 57 -4.66 5.29 -12.26
C ASN A 57 -6.19 5.28 -12.12
N PRO A 58 -6.92 5.84 -13.11
CA PRO A 58 -8.39 5.86 -13.11
C PRO A 58 -9.05 4.51 -12.90
N ASP A 59 -8.52 3.42 -13.47
CA ASP A 59 -9.12 2.08 -13.35
C ASP A 59 -8.98 1.56 -11.92
N VAL A 60 -7.80 1.75 -11.30
CA VAL A 60 -7.58 1.41 -9.88
C VAL A 60 -8.48 2.27 -8.98
N ILE A 61 -8.60 3.57 -9.25
CA ILE A 61 -9.52 4.45 -8.50
C ILE A 61 -10.96 3.95 -8.61
N ASN A 62 -11.41 3.65 -9.83
CA ASN A 62 -12.76 3.14 -10.06
C ASN A 62 -12.96 1.82 -9.34
N GLN A 63 -12.02 0.89 -9.43
CA GLN A 63 -12.15 -0.40 -8.78
C GLN A 63 -12.19 -0.26 -7.25
N HIS A 64 -11.22 0.44 -6.65
CA HIS A 64 -11.10 0.54 -5.18
C HIS A 64 -12.15 1.43 -4.52
N PHE A 65 -12.60 2.51 -5.18
CA PHE A 65 -13.51 3.45 -4.53
C PHE A 65 -14.96 3.40 -5.04
N SER A 66 -15.27 2.63 -6.09
CA SER A 66 -16.67 2.50 -6.55
C SER A 66 -17.52 1.67 -5.61
N SER A 67 -16.92 0.67 -4.96
CA SER A 67 -17.56 -0.19 -3.97
C SER A 67 -17.11 0.16 -2.55
N THR A 68 -17.97 -0.09 -1.55
CA THR A 68 -17.59 -0.07 -0.13
C THR A 68 -17.25 -1.47 0.39
N VAL A 69 -17.31 -2.49 -0.48
CA VAL A 69 -16.99 -3.87 -0.14
C VAL A 69 -15.48 -4.03 -0.10
N SER A 70 -14.97 -4.59 0.98
CA SER A 70 -13.57 -4.95 1.13
C SER A 70 -13.11 -5.90 0.02
N GLU A 71 -12.01 -5.52 -0.64
CA GLU A 71 -11.27 -6.45 -1.47
C GLU A 71 -10.20 -7.16 -0.64
N PRO A 72 -9.94 -8.46 -0.87
CA PRO A 72 -8.84 -9.14 -0.21
C PRO A 72 -7.50 -8.50 -0.61
N ASN A 73 -6.48 -8.66 0.24
CA ASN A 73 -5.12 -8.16 -0.03
C ASN A 73 -4.62 -8.66 -1.39
N LYS A 74 -4.43 -7.72 -2.33
CA LYS A 74 -3.97 -7.99 -3.70
C LYS A 74 -2.78 -7.12 -4.03
N ILE A 75 -1.86 -7.68 -4.82
CA ILE A 75 -0.82 -6.90 -5.48
C ILE A 75 -1.20 -6.83 -6.96
N PHE A 76 -1.50 -5.63 -7.44
CA PHE A 76 -1.83 -5.41 -8.84
C PHE A 76 -0.56 -5.11 -9.64
N PHE A 77 -0.36 -5.87 -10.71
CA PHE A 77 0.71 -5.61 -11.67
C PHE A 77 0.08 -5.29 -13.02
N ARG A 78 0.59 -4.26 -13.67
CA ARG A 78 0.22 -3.94 -15.03
C ARG A 78 1.46 -3.57 -15.83
N GLN A 79 1.50 -4.02 -17.06
CA GLN A 79 2.46 -3.50 -18.02
C GLN A 79 1.97 -2.12 -18.46
N ASN A 80 2.82 -1.11 -18.31
CA ASN A 80 2.49 0.20 -18.84
C ASN A 80 3.12 0.35 -20.23
N PHE A 81 2.27 0.56 -21.23
CA PHE A 81 2.69 0.76 -22.62
C PHE A 81 2.92 2.24 -22.96
N SER A 82 2.58 3.15 -22.06
CA SER A 82 2.74 4.60 -22.24
C SER A 82 4.08 5.11 -21.65
N LYS A 83 4.60 6.21 -22.21
CA LYS A 83 5.71 6.96 -21.58
C LYS A 83 5.19 7.51 -20.25
N ASN A 84 5.51 6.84 -19.15
CA ASN A 84 5.29 7.41 -17.83
C ASN A 84 6.15 8.66 -17.68
N LEU A 85 5.48 9.81 -17.63
CA LEU A 85 6.12 11.05 -17.22
C LEU A 85 6.22 11.01 -15.68
N PRO A 86 7.38 11.39 -15.11
CA PRO A 86 7.56 11.50 -13.66
C PRO A 86 6.48 12.35 -12.99
N LEU A 87 6.04 13.40 -13.71
CA LEU A 87 4.94 14.26 -13.32
C LEU A 87 3.91 14.31 -14.48
N SER A 88 2.66 13.97 -14.20
CA SER A 88 1.57 14.08 -15.18
C SER A 88 0.24 14.44 -14.53
N ILE A 89 -0.62 15.06 -15.33
CA ILE A 89 -1.99 15.41 -14.94
C ILE A 89 -2.95 14.69 -15.88
N GLU A 90 -3.95 14.02 -15.31
CA GLU A 90 -5.02 13.36 -16.05
C GLU A 90 -6.37 13.79 -15.47
N ASN A 91 -7.34 14.09 -16.33
CA ASN A 91 -8.70 14.38 -15.92
C ASN A 91 -9.60 13.21 -16.26
N PHE A 92 -10.46 12.81 -15.32
CA PHE A 92 -11.44 11.76 -15.55
C PHE A 92 -12.71 12.03 -14.73
N THR A 93 -13.74 11.21 -14.95
CA THR A 93 -15.00 11.31 -14.18
C THR A 93 -15.10 10.16 -13.20
N PHE A 94 -15.27 10.48 -11.92
CA PHE A 94 -15.49 9.50 -10.84
C PHE A 94 -16.82 9.80 -10.13
N LYS A 95 -17.69 8.80 -9.99
CA LYS A 95 -19.03 8.97 -9.38
C LYS A 95 -19.79 10.21 -9.88
N LYS A 96 -19.76 10.45 -11.21
CA LYS A 96 -20.37 11.61 -11.90
C LYS A 96 -19.77 12.98 -11.54
N LYS A 97 -18.60 13.02 -10.89
CA LYS A 97 -17.88 14.26 -10.57
C LYS A 97 -16.57 14.34 -11.36
N PRO A 98 -16.17 15.54 -11.82
CA PRO A 98 -14.86 15.73 -12.43
C PRO A 98 -13.78 15.56 -11.37
N VAL A 99 -12.75 14.78 -11.70
CA VAL A 99 -11.58 14.54 -10.85
C VAL A 99 -10.31 14.76 -11.66
N THR A 100 -9.31 15.33 -11.00
CA THR A 100 -7.96 15.52 -11.53
C THR A 100 -7.01 14.60 -10.76
N ILE A 101 -6.30 13.74 -11.49
CA ILE A 101 -5.22 12.91 -10.97
C ILE A 101 -3.92 13.66 -11.24
N ILE A 102 -3.09 13.74 -10.21
CA ILE A 102 -1.72 14.24 -10.31
C ILE A 102 -0.82 13.05 -9.98
N ASN A 103 -0.12 12.53 -10.99
CA ASN A 103 0.89 11.50 -10.80
C ASN A 103 2.24 12.19 -10.63
N SER A 104 2.93 11.87 -9.53
CA SER A 104 4.28 12.37 -9.21
C SER A 104 5.26 11.22 -8.96
N ASN A 105 5.10 10.10 -9.67
CA ASN A 105 5.95 8.92 -9.51
C ASN A 105 7.25 9.06 -10.29
N ASP A 106 8.36 9.25 -9.58
CA ASP A 106 9.64 9.59 -10.20
C ASP A 106 10.42 8.42 -10.86
N TYR A 107 10.03 7.16 -10.65
CA TYR A 107 10.85 6.02 -11.09
C TYR A 107 10.06 4.76 -11.50
N PRO A 108 9.51 4.67 -12.72
CA PRO A 108 9.00 3.40 -13.22
C PRO A 108 10.18 2.44 -13.47
N ALA A 109 10.14 1.25 -12.84
CA ALA A 109 11.09 0.19 -13.13
C ALA A 109 11.02 -0.18 -14.63
N LYS A 110 12.17 -0.22 -15.32
CA LYS A 110 12.24 -0.60 -16.75
C LYS A 110 11.88 -2.08 -16.97
N ILE A 111 12.11 -2.92 -15.97
CA ILE A 111 11.90 -4.36 -16.01
C ILE A 111 11.34 -4.79 -14.66
N LEU A 112 10.29 -5.60 -14.68
CA LEU A 112 9.75 -6.27 -13.50
C LEU A 112 9.90 -7.79 -13.68
N LYS A 113 10.66 -8.42 -12.79
CA LYS A 113 10.78 -9.88 -12.71
C LYS A 113 10.07 -10.34 -11.44
N ILE A 114 9.04 -11.17 -11.59
CA ILE A 114 8.29 -11.73 -10.47
C ILE A 114 8.72 -13.19 -10.29
N THR A 115 9.06 -13.56 -9.07
CA THR A 115 9.29 -14.96 -8.68
C THR A 115 8.37 -15.27 -7.51
N TYR A 116 7.53 -16.29 -7.68
CA TYR A 116 6.59 -16.72 -6.65
C TYR A 116 6.98 -18.10 -6.12
N LYS A 117 6.99 -18.26 -4.79
CA LYS A 117 7.32 -19.51 -4.12
C LYS A 117 6.20 -19.88 -3.17
N LEU A 118 5.48 -20.94 -3.51
CA LEU A 118 4.39 -21.47 -2.69
C LEU A 118 4.95 -22.44 -1.65
N PHE A 119 4.54 -22.27 -0.40
CA PHE A 119 4.84 -23.21 0.68
C PHE A 119 3.52 -23.77 1.19
N ILE A 120 3.34 -25.09 1.07
CA ILE A 120 2.17 -25.81 1.56
C ILE A 120 2.63 -26.77 2.65
N GLU A 121 1.94 -26.78 3.78
CA GLU A 121 2.07 -27.79 4.81
C GLU A 121 0.73 -28.53 4.91
N SER A 122 0.76 -29.85 4.76
CA SER A 122 -0.38 -30.72 4.98
C SER A 122 -0.15 -31.47 6.28
N ILE A 123 -1.04 -31.30 7.25
CA ILE A 123 -0.95 -31.93 8.57
C ILE A 123 -2.16 -32.85 8.71
N GLU A 124 -1.91 -34.13 8.96
CA GLU A 124 -2.98 -35.05 9.38
C GLU A 124 -3.46 -34.66 10.78
N PHE A 125 -4.78 -34.64 10.98
CA PHE A 125 -5.35 -34.16 12.24
C PHE A 125 -4.97 -35.08 13.40
N HIS A 126 -4.16 -34.56 14.31
CA HIS A 126 -3.89 -35.14 15.62
C HIS A 126 -3.99 -34.04 16.68
N GLU A 127 -4.63 -34.33 17.81
CA GLU A 127 -4.95 -33.36 18.86
C GLU A 127 -3.69 -32.68 19.43
N GLU A 128 -2.59 -33.41 19.57
CA GLU A 128 -1.29 -32.90 20.01
C GLU A 128 -0.60 -32.00 18.95
N LEU A 129 -0.75 -32.32 17.66
CA LEU A 129 -0.16 -31.56 16.55
C LEU A 129 -0.95 -30.29 16.25
N TYR A 130 -2.24 -30.26 16.58
CA TYR A 130 -3.10 -29.08 16.46
C TYR A 130 -2.64 -27.93 17.39
N LEU A 131 -1.96 -28.23 18.49
CA LEU A 131 -1.38 -27.23 19.39
C LEU A 131 -0.03 -26.66 18.88
N GLN A 132 0.64 -27.37 17.96
CA GLN A 132 1.92 -26.97 17.36
C GLN A 132 1.77 -26.27 16.00
N LYS A 133 0.55 -25.82 15.65
CA LYS A 133 0.18 -25.26 14.35
C LYS A 133 1.26 -24.42 13.67
N ASN A 134 1.60 -24.83 12.45
CA ASN A 134 2.35 -24.08 11.45
C ASN A 134 3.81 -23.75 11.81
N LYS A 135 4.40 -24.32 12.87
CA LYS A 135 5.81 -24.07 13.20
C LYS A 135 6.77 -24.52 12.08
N PRO A 136 6.69 -25.76 11.54
CA PRO A 136 7.63 -26.20 10.51
C PRO A 136 7.48 -25.39 9.22
N LEU A 137 6.26 -25.10 8.79
CA LEU A 137 6.00 -24.20 7.65
C LEU A 137 6.60 -22.80 7.86
N LYS A 138 6.35 -22.17 9.02
CA LYS A 138 6.89 -20.84 9.33
C LYS A 138 8.41 -20.83 9.26
N GLU A 139 9.07 -21.82 9.85
CA GLU A 139 10.52 -21.96 9.82
C GLU A 139 11.06 -22.18 8.39
N ALA A 140 10.38 -23.01 7.60
CA ALA A 140 10.77 -23.29 6.21
C ALA A 140 10.71 -22.02 5.35
N VAL A 141 9.62 -21.25 5.47
CA VAL A 141 9.47 -19.95 4.79
C VAL A 141 10.60 -19.00 5.19
N GLN A 142 10.90 -18.89 6.47
CA GLN A 142 11.92 -17.97 6.97
C GLN A 142 13.34 -18.36 6.52
N LYS A 143 13.66 -19.66 6.56
CA LYS A 143 14.93 -20.18 6.02
C LYS A 143 15.07 -19.87 4.53
N GLN A 144 13.99 -20.00 3.76
CA GLN A 144 14.03 -19.66 2.33
C GLN A 144 14.24 -18.16 2.10
N ILE A 145 13.52 -17.29 2.84
CA ILE A 145 13.69 -15.83 2.72
C ILE A 145 15.16 -15.45 2.95
N ILE A 146 15.80 -16.01 3.97
CA ILE A 146 17.22 -15.74 4.28
C ILE A 146 18.13 -16.25 3.17
N LYS A 147 17.87 -17.45 2.64
CA LYS A 147 18.63 -18.01 1.52
C LYS A 147 18.54 -17.11 0.29
N ASP A 148 17.36 -16.59 0.00
CA ASP A 148 17.11 -15.70 -1.14
C ASP A 148 17.81 -14.35 -0.96
N ILE A 149 17.69 -13.74 0.21
CA ILE A 149 18.40 -12.49 0.55
C ILE A 149 19.91 -12.68 0.39
N LYS A 150 20.48 -13.77 0.93
CA LYS A 150 21.91 -14.07 0.77
C LYS A 150 22.31 -14.23 -0.68
N TYR A 151 21.50 -14.93 -1.47
CA TYR A 151 21.76 -15.13 -2.90
C TYR A 151 21.76 -13.81 -3.66
N ILE A 152 20.73 -12.96 -3.47
CA ILE A 152 20.61 -11.67 -4.16
C ILE A 152 21.75 -10.75 -3.75
N LEU A 153 22.05 -10.63 -2.45
CA LEU A 153 23.14 -9.78 -1.97
C LEU A 153 24.52 -10.22 -2.47
N LYS A 154 24.73 -11.54 -2.64
CA LYS A 154 26.01 -12.08 -3.14
C LYS A 154 26.20 -11.77 -4.63
N ASN A 155 25.13 -11.92 -5.41
CA ASN A 155 25.21 -11.76 -6.87
C ASN A 155 25.05 -10.29 -7.31
N ASN A 156 24.36 -9.48 -6.52
CA ASN A 156 24.07 -8.07 -6.81
C ASN A 156 24.43 -7.18 -5.60
N PRO A 157 25.72 -6.99 -5.28
CA PRO A 157 26.15 -6.31 -4.05
C PRO A 157 25.78 -4.81 -4.00
N SER A 158 25.54 -4.19 -5.17
CA SER A 158 25.18 -2.77 -5.31
C SER A 158 23.67 -2.54 -5.38
N GLU A 159 22.85 -3.59 -5.39
CA GLU A 159 21.39 -3.46 -5.45
C GLU A 159 20.78 -3.21 -4.07
N GLN A 160 19.75 -2.36 -4.03
CA GLN A 160 18.92 -2.19 -2.86
C GLN A 160 17.89 -3.32 -2.79
N ILE A 161 17.82 -4.00 -1.65
CA ILE A 161 16.79 -5.00 -1.38
C ILE A 161 15.81 -4.42 -0.36
N ILE A 162 14.54 -4.37 -0.73
CA ILE A 162 13.44 -4.06 0.18
C ILE A 162 12.75 -5.39 0.50
N VAL A 163 12.65 -5.71 1.79
CA VAL A 163 11.97 -6.91 2.28
C VAL A 163 10.73 -6.48 3.06
N TYR A 164 9.56 -6.89 2.60
CA TYR A 164 8.29 -6.60 3.26
C TYR A 164 7.75 -7.85 3.97
N ILE A 165 7.55 -7.75 5.28
CA ILE A 165 6.98 -8.81 6.13
C ILE A 165 6.01 -8.15 7.09
N GLN A 166 4.74 -8.57 7.05
CA GLN A 166 3.69 -8.02 7.90
C GLN A 166 3.79 -8.51 9.36
N ASP A 167 4.28 -9.74 9.55
CA ASP A 167 4.48 -10.37 10.86
C ASP A 167 5.72 -9.78 11.58
N LYS A 168 5.47 -8.96 12.60
CA LYS A 168 6.51 -8.22 13.34
C LYS A 168 7.53 -9.13 14.03
N GLU A 169 7.10 -10.28 14.54
CA GLU A 169 7.98 -11.23 15.22
C GLU A 169 8.94 -11.87 14.22
N LYS A 170 8.42 -12.33 13.08
CA LYS A 170 9.24 -12.87 11.98
C LYS A 170 10.22 -11.83 11.44
N LEU A 171 9.80 -10.57 11.31
CA LEU A 171 10.66 -9.50 10.87
C LEU A 171 11.81 -9.27 11.86
N ALA A 172 11.53 -9.23 13.16
CA ALA A 172 12.55 -9.05 14.20
C ALA A 172 13.58 -10.20 14.21
N GLU A 173 13.11 -11.44 14.05
CA GLU A 173 13.99 -12.59 13.95
C GLU A 173 14.83 -12.54 12.65
N LEU A 174 14.21 -12.21 11.50
CA LEU A 174 14.93 -12.04 10.25
C LEU A 174 16.04 -10.98 10.36
N ILE A 175 15.75 -9.82 10.94
CA ILE A 175 16.74 -8.76 11.19
C ILE A 175 17.88 -9.29 12.05
N THR A 176 17.58 -10.04 13.10
CA THR A 176 18.59 -10.64 13.99
C THR A 176 19.47 -11.61 13.23
N GLN A 177 18.90 -12.47 12.39
CA GLN A 177 19.66 -13.42 11.59
C GLN A 177 20.53 -12.70 10.54
N ILE A 178 20.03 -11.66 9.88
CA ILE A 178 20.81 -10.86 8.92
C ILE A 178 21.97 -10.15 9.61
N LYS A 179 21.75 -9.58 10.79
CA LYS A 179 22.81 -8.94 11.61
C LYS A 179 23.92 -9.89 12.05
N ARG A 180 23.66 -11.19 12.14
CA ARG A 180 24.71 -12.17 12.52
C ARG A 180 25.69 -12.44 11.39
N PHE A 181 25.25 -12.44 10.13
CA PHE A 181 26.13 -12.74 9.00
C PHE A 181 26.59 -11.50 8.22
N ARG A 182 25.94 -10.35 8.39
CA ARG A 182 26.51 -9.05 8.05
C ARG A 182 27.05 -8.42 9.31
N LYS A 183 28.36 -8.15 9.36
CA LYS A 183 28.90 -7.16 10.31
C LYS A 183 28.25 -5.82 9.95
N PHE A 184 27.07 -5.53 10.48
CA PHE A 184 26.55 -4.18 10.41
C PHE A 184 27.55 -3.32 11.18
N GLU A 185 28.14 -2.36 10.50
CA GLU A 185 28.83 -1.27 11.16
C GLU A 185 27.78 -0.49 11.94
N GLY A 186 27.45 -0.98 13.13
CA GLY A 186 26.76 -0.18 14.12
C GLY A 186 27.68 0.99 14.39
N LYS A 187 27.24 2.19 14.03
CA LYS A 187 27.79 3.41 14.62
C LYS A 187 27.83 3.17 16.13
N LYS A 188 29.02 3.04 16.69
CA LYS A 188 29.22 3.22 18.12
C LYS A 188 28.75 4.65 18.40
N THR A 189 27.59 4.78 19.03
CA THR A 189 27.21 6.01 19.69
C THR A 189 28.28 6.26 20.76
N VAL A 190 29.10 7.28 20.53
CA VAL A 190 29.90 7.94 21.57
C VAL A 190 29.03 9.01 22.19
#